data_AF-A0A8W7P9J6-F1
#
_entry.id   AF-A0A8W7P9J6-F1
#
_cell.length_a   1.000
_cell.length_b   1.000
_cell.length_c   1.000
_cell.angle_alpha   90.00
_cell.angle_beta   90.00
_cell.angle_gamma   90.00
#
_symmetry.space_group_name_H-M   'P 1'
#
loop_
_entity.id
_entity.type
_entity.pdbx_description
1 polymer ?
#
loop_
_entity_poly.entity_id
_entity_poly.type
_entity_poly.pdbx_seq_one_letter_code
_entity_poly.pdbx_strand_id
1 'polypeptide(L)' 'MKARAKQSHMHENPSDFNTEASFPRFAEPIPNITVTIGRDALLACVVDNLKGYKLSTCINADKHAKASPYT' A
#
# COMPACT_ATOMS: atom_id res chain seq x y z
N MET A 1 -55.99 -12.39 -3.95
CA MET A 1 -54.85 -12.46 -4.89
C MET A 1 -53.59 -12.02 -4.14
N LYS A 2 -52.70 -12.94 -3.74
CA LYS A 2 -51.43 -12.57 -3.11
C LYS A 2 -50.34 -12.64 -4.18
N ALA A 3 -49.78 -11.48 -4.53
CA ALA A 3 -48.67 -11.39 -5.45
C ALA A 3 -47.40 -11.91 -4.76
N ARG A 4 -46.73 -12.87 -5.41
CA ARG A 4 -45.45 -13.42 -4.96
C ARG A 4 -44.34 -12.48 -5.44
N ALA A 5 -43.69 -11.78 -4.52
CA ALA A 5 -42.47 -11.05 -4.81
C ALA A 5 -41.38 -12.06 -5.23
N LYS A 6 -40.89 -11.96 -6.47
CA LYS A 6 -39.67 -12.65 -6.90
C LYS A 6 -38.49 -11.84 -6.39
N GLN A 7 -37.90 -12.28 -5.29
CA GLN A 7 -36.59 -11.83 -4.87
C GLN A 7 -35.59 -12.37 -5.89
N SER A 8 -34.97 -11.49 -6.69
CA SER A 8 -33.85 -11.88 -7.54
C SER A 8 -32.70 -12.27 -6.63
N HIS A 9 -32.51 -13.56 -6.45
CA HIS A 9 -31.31 -14.12 -5.85
C HIS A 9 -30.17 -13.79 -6.81
N MET A 10 -29.44 -12.72 -6.51
CA MET A 10 -28.13 -12.52 -7.13
C MET A 10 -27.30 -13.73 -6.70
N HIS A 11 -26.84 -14.49 -7.69
CA HIS A 11 -25.86 -15.54 -7.44
C HIS A 11 -24.55 -14.85 -7.09
N GLU A 12 -24.35 -14.54 -5.81
CA GLU A 12 -23.05 -14.19 -5.26
C GLU A 12 -22.17 -15.43 -5.42
N ASN A 13 -21.23 -15.38 -6.36
CA ASN A 13 -20.20 -16.40 -6.50
C ASN A 13 -19.27 -16.26 -5.29
N PRO A 14 -19.17 -17.25 -4.38
CA PRO A 14 -18.37 -17.13 -3.16
C PRO A 14 -16.85 -17.21 -3.42
N SER A 15 -16.39 -17.09 -4.66
CA SER A 15 -14.98 -17.18 -5.05
C SER A 15 -14.23 -15.85 -5.03
N ASP A 16 -14.91 -14.71 -4.86
CA ASP A 16 -14.29 -13.37 -4.87
C ASP A 16 -13.92 -12.86 -3.46
N PHE A 17 -13.98 -13.73 -2.45
CA PHE A 17 -13.70 -13.40 -1.05
C PHE A 17 -12.22 -13.16 -0.70
N ASN A 18 -11.32 -13.11 -1.69
CA ASN A 18 -9.90 -12.76 -1.45
C ASN A 18 -9.38 -11.67 -2.39
N THR A 19 -10.21 -10.67 -2.66
CA THR A 19 -9.82 -9.51 -3.47
C THR A 19 -8.74 -8.67 -2.76
N GLU A 20 -8.76 -8.61 -1.43
CA GLU A 20 -7.76 -7.89 -0.64
C GLU A 20 -6.34 -8.43 -0.88
N ALA A 21 -6.14 -9.75 -0.91
CA ALA A 21 -4.84 -10.36 -1.21
C ALA A 21 -4.41 -10.19 -2.67
N SER A 22 -5.26 -9.64 -3.54
CA SER A 22 -4.90 -9.39 -4.93
C SER A 22 -4.29 -8.01 -5.17
N PHE A 23 -4.41 -7.08 -4.21
CA PHE A 23 -3.86 -5.74 -4.27
C PHE A 23 -2.41 -5.66 -3.77
N PRO A 24 -1.61 -4.72 -4.32
CA PRO A 24 -0.24 -4.53 -3.88
C PRO A 24 -0.18 -4.01 -2.44
N ARG A 25 0.70 -4.58 -1.63
CA ARG A 25 0.90 -4.21 -0.22
C ARG A 25 2.35 -4.36 0.15
N PHE A 26 2.82 -3.57 1.12
CA PHE A 26 4.16 -3.77 1.66
C PHE A 26 4.19 -5.11 2.41
N ALA A 27 5.11 -5.98 2.00
CA ALA A 27 5.33 -7.28 2.65
C ALA A 27 5.93 -7.08 4.06
N GLU A 28 6.69 -6.00 4.24
CA GLU A 28 7.33 -5.61 5.48
C GLU A 28 7.24 -4.10 5.74
N PRO A 29 7.26 -3.66 7.00
CA PRO A 29 7.33 -2.23 7.33
C PRO A 29 8.61 -1.60 6.75
N ILE A 30 8.48 -0.41 6.15
CA ILE A 30 9.64 0.35 5.66
C ILE A 30 10.49 0.78 6.86
N PRO A 31 11.80 0.50 6.87
CA PRO A 31 12.66 0.83 8.00
C PRO A 31 12.89 2.34 8.11
N ASN A 32 12.85 2.84 9.35
CA ASN A 32 13.32 4.18 9.65
C ASN A 32 14.85 4.19 9.60
N ILE A 33 15.43 4.95 8.68
CA ILE A 33 16.88 5.12 8.58
C ILE A 33 17.27 6.56 8.88
N THR A 34 18.42 6.72 9.52
CA THR A 34 19.06 8.02 9.70
C THR A 34 20.40 7.96 9.00
N VAL A 35 20.63 8.91 8.09
CA VAL A 35 21.92 9.05 7.40
C VAL A 35 22.54 10.39 7.72
N THR A 36 23.87 10.44 7.71
CA THR A 36 24.58 11.72 7.84
C THR A 36 24.40 12.55 6.58
N ILE A 37 24.44 13.86 6.73
CA ILE A 37 24.38 14.81 5.62
C ILE A 37 25.51 14.52 4.62
N GLY A 38 25.20 14.69 3.33
CA GLY A 38 26.16 14.43 2.24
C GLY A 38 26.32 12.95 1.90
N ARG A 39 25.49 12.06 2.45
CA ARG A 39 25.40 10.64 2.04
C ARG A 39 24.04 10.35 1.41
N ASP A 40 24.03 9.32 0.57
CA ASP A 40 22.80 8.82 -0.04
C ASP A 40 21.95 8.06 0.99
N ALA A 41 20.67 8.43 1.06
CA ALA A 41 19.66 7.69 1.83
C ALA A 41 18.97 6.68 0.92
N LEU A 42 19.11 5.38 1.22
CA LEU A 42 18.46 4.31 0.47
C LEU A 42 17.31 3.73 1.29
N LEU A 43 16.07 4.02 0.91
CA LEU A 43 14.88 3.37 1.45
C LEU A 43 14.55 2.13 0.61
N ALA A 44 14.70 0.95 1.22
CA ALA A 44 14.22 -0.30 0.63
C ALA A 44 12.72 -0.46 0.92
N CYS A 45 11.98 -1.01 -0.04
CA CYS A 45 10.63 -1.48 0.18
C CYS A 45 10.39 -2.79 -0.57
N VAL A 46 9.68 -3.72 0.07
CA VAL A 46 9.28 -4.99 -0.52
C VAL A 46 7.76 -4.97 -0.66
N VAL A 47 7.28 -5.21 -1.87
CA VAL A 47 5.85 -5.14 -2.20
C VAL A 47 5.37 -6.48 -2.74
N ASP A 48 4.40 -7.07 -2.06
CA ASP A 48 3.67 -8.24 -2.54
C ASP A 48 2.60 -7.82 -3.54
N ASN A 49 2.27 -8.71 -4.49
CA ASN A 49 1.20 -8.54 -5.47
C ASN A 49 1.34 -7.29 -6.37
N LEU A 50 2.57 -6.85 -6.65
CA LEU A 50 2.83 -5.68 -7.50
C LEU A 50 2.22 -5.83 -8.91
N LYS A 51 2.26 -7.02 -9.50
CA LYS A 51 1.63 -7.35 -10.80
C LYS A 51 1.90 -6.25 -11.86
N GLY A 52 0.85 -5.61 -12.37
CA GLY A 52 0.93 -4.51 -13.34
C GLY A 52 0.87 -3.11 -12.72
N TYR A 53 0.85 -2.99 -11.39
CA TYR A 53 0.88 -1.70 -10.70
C TYR A 53 2.29 -1.11 -10.75
N LYS A 54 2.37 0.21 -10.82
CA LYS A 54 3.64 0.94 -10.79
C LYS A 54 3.85 1.57 -9.42
N LEU A 55 5.05 1.42 -8.89
CA LEU A 55 5.45 2.04 -7.63
C LEU A 55 5.91 3.48 -7.91
N SER A 56 5.53 4.40 -7.05
CA SER A 56 5.99 5.80 -7.08
C SER A 56 6.45 6.21 -5.69
N THR A 57 7.53 6.98 -5.63
CA THR A 57 8.12 7.44 -4.38
C THR A 57 7.55 8.83 -4.04
N CYS A 58 6.73 8.93 -3.00
CA CYS A 58 6.39 10.22 -2.42
C CYS A 58 7.43 10.58 -1.36
N ILE A 59 8.41 11.39 -1.75
CA ILE A 59 9.23 12.10 -0.76
C ILE A 59 8.37 13.22 -0.18
N ASN A 60 7.97 13.10 1.08
CA ASN A 60 7.51 14.28 1.80
C ASN A 60 8.72 15.20 1.89
N ALA A 61 8.69 16.32 1.16
CA ALA A 61 9.62 17.42 1.37
C ALA A 61 9.26 18.08 2.70
N ASP A 62 9.44 17.34 3.80
CA ASP A 62 9.29 17.87 5.13
C ASP A 62 10.32 18.98 5.28
N LYS A 63 9.84 20.15 5.68
CA LYS A 63 10.64 21.31 6.12
C LYS A 63 11.52 20.98 7.35
N HIS A 64 11.49 19.73 7.79
CA HIS A 64 12.28 19.08 8.83
C HIS A 64 13.50 18.31 8.30
N ALA A 65 13.98 18.57 7.09
CA ALA A 65 15.43 18.49 6.84
C ALA A 65 16.18 19.58 7.65
N LYS A 66 15.88 19.73 8.95
CA LYS A 66 16.82 20.30 9.89
C LYS A 66 17.89 19.23 10.04
N ALA A 67 18.97 19.38 9.27
CA ALA A 67 20.29 18.92 9.64
C ALA A 67 20.38 18.99 11.17
N SER A 68 20.49 17.83 11.83
CA SER A 68 20.80 17.82 13.27
C SER A 68 22.11 18.59 13.42
N PRO A 69 22.17 19.69 14.21
CA PRO A 69 23.38 20.50 14.34
C PRO A 69 24.48 19.81 15.18
N TYR A 70 24.42 18.50 15.32
CA TYR A 70 25.40 17.69 16.03
C TYR A 70 26.12 16.74 15.07
N THR A 71 26.76 17.29 14.03
CA THR A 71 27.98 16.75 13.42
C THR A 71 28.70 17.85 12.66
#